data_AF-A0A1V5NNG7-F1
#
_entry.id   AF-A0A1V5NNG7-F1
#
_cell.length_a   1.000
_cell.length_b   1.000
_cell.length_c   1.000
_cell.angle_alpha   90.00
_cell.angle_beta   90.00
_cell.angle_gamma   90.00
#
_symmetry.space_group_name_H-M   'P 1'
#
loop_
_entity.id
_entity.type
_entity.pdbx_description
1 polymer ?
#
loop_
_entity_poly.entity_id
_entity_poly.type
_entity_poly.pdbx_seq_one_letter_code
_entity_poly.pdbx_strand_id
1 'polypeptide(L)'
;MKKNSFKSTLEKLCHNLYYSSESNYPFEVLSWGKIDVLEIERKITVLHPVGNLPEPFDLDDFFNKCIRNVMIGGGDRPELVAQQYRILADFIHSNTKKSILYRCGKIQVGIYIVLITEEGKVFVLKTTSIET
;
A
#
# COMPACT_ATOMS: atom_id res chain seq x y z
N MET A 1 -22.44 -7.37 17.82
CA MET A 1 -21.60 -6.52 16.95
C MET A 1 -20.34 -7.29 16.59
N LYS A 2 -20.10 -7.62 15.30
CA LYS A 2 -18.80 -8.23 14.91
C LYS A 2 -17.73 -7.14 15.06
N LYS A 3 -16.71 -7.38 15.91
CA LYS A 3 -15.49 -6.56 15.95
C LYS A 3 -14.95 -6.49 14.53
N ASN A 4 -14.85 -5.30 13.91
CA ASN A 4 -14.19 -5.18 12.61
C ASN A 4 -12.74 -5.62 12.80
N SER A 5 -12.31 -6.62 12.03
CA SER A 5 -10.91 -7.05 11.98
C SER A 5 -10.05 -5.98 11.29
N PHE A 6 -8.74 -5.93 11.61
CA PHE A 6 -7.78 -5.04 10.95
C PHE A 6 -7.93 -5.06 9.42
N LYS A 7 -7.99 -6.27 8.82
CA LYS A 7 -8.19 -6.48 7.38
C LYS A 7 -9.46 -5.79 6.87
N SER A 8 -10.58 -6.01 7.55
CA SER A 8 -11.87 -5.44 7.12
C SER A 8 -11.93 -3.92 7.24
N THR A 9 -11.20 -3.31 8.18
CA THR A 9 -11.08 -1.85 8.25
C THR A 9 -10.19 -1.35 7.12
N LEU A 10 -9.05 -2.01 6.87
CA LEU A 10 -8.16 -1.66 5.77
C LEU A 10 -8.86 -1.73 4.41
N GLU A 11 -9.62 -2.80 4.15
CA GLU A 11 -10.42 -2.97 2.93
C GLU A 11 -11.45 -1.83 2.75
N LYS A 12 -12.10 -1.40 3.84
CA LYS A 12 -13.05 -0.28 3.80
C LYS A 12 -12.37 1.05 3.48
N LEU A 13 -11.21 1.31 4.07
CA LEU A 13 -10.44 2.54 3.82
C LEU A 13 -9.91 2.61 2.39
N CYS A 14 -9.69 1.45 1.76
CA CYS A 14 -9.20 1.37 0.38
C CYS A 14 -10.32 1.27 -0.66
N HIS A 15 -11.58 1.19 -0.22
CA HIS A 15 -12.71 1.06 -1.14
C HIS A 15 -12.85 2.32 -2.01
N ASN A 16 -12.82 2.14 -3.33
CA ASN A 16 -12.80 3.21 -4.34
C ASN A 16 -11.60 4.18 -4.22
N LEU A 17 -10.53 3.79 -3.53
CA LEU A 17 -9.27 4.51 -3.53
C LEU A 17 -8.34 3.90 -4.60
N TYR A 18 -7.81 4.75 -5.47
CA TYR A 18 -6.95 4.33 -6.58
C TYR A 18 -5.60 5.02 -6.49
N TYR A 19 -4.54 4.27 -6.76
CA TYR A 19 -3.22 4.80 -7.01
C TYR A 19 -3.11 5.26 -8.46
N SER A 20 -2.84 6.55 -8.65
CA SER A 20 -2.69 7.17 -9.97
C SER A 20 -1.21 7.33 -10.33
N SER A 21 -0.83 6.67 -11.42
CA SER A 21 0.45 6.81 -12.12
C SER A 21 0.13 7.18 -13.58
N GLU A 22 0.74 6.52 -14.58
CA GLU A 22 0.25 6.59 -15.97
C GLU A 22 -1.11 5.90 -16.15
N SER A 23 -1.48 5.04 -15.20
CA SER A 23 -2.81 4.43 -15.11
C SER A 23 -3.28 4.39 -13.65
N ASN A 24 -4.57 4.10 -13.47
CA ASN A 24 -5.23 4.02 -12.17
C ASN A 24 -5.41 2.57 -11.74
N TYR A 25 -4.79 2.18 -10.64
CA TYR A 25 -4.93 0.84 -10.07
C TYR A 25 -5.55 0.89 -8.67
N PRO A 26 -6.47 -0.04 -8.36
CA PRO A 26 -7.02 -0.13 -7.02
C PRO A 26 -5.95 -0.63 -6.04
N PHE A 27 -6.24 -0.47 -4.75
CA PHE A 27 -5.50 -1.16 -3.71
C PHE A 27 -6.15 -2.51 -3.37
N GLU A 28 -5.34 -3.55 -3.26
CA GLU A 28 -5.72 -4.90 -2.86
C GLU A 28 -5.20 -5.21 -1.46
N VAL A 29 -6.04 -5.76 -0.58
CA VAL A 29 -5.64 -6.18 0.77
C VAL A 29 -5.37 -7.67 0.81
N LEU A 30 -4.10 -8.03 1.03
CA LEU A 30 -3.65 -9.42 1.17
C LEU A 30 -3.37 -9.74 2.64
N SER A 31 -3.56 -11.01 3.01
CA SER A 31 -3.24 -11.53 4.34
C SER A 31 -2.17 -12.61 4.20
N TRP A 32 -0.97 -12.38 4.73
CA TRP A 32 0.15 -13.31 4.65
C TRP A 32 0.38 -14.10 5.94
N GLY A 33 -0.45 -13.90 6.95
CA GLY A 33 -0.36 -14.67 8.20
C GLY A 33 0.79 -14.20 9.07
N LYS A 34 1.56 -15.10 9.67
CA LYS A 34 2.75 -14.76 10.46
C LYS A 34 3.98 -15.25 9.71
N ILE A 35 4.70 -14.34 9.10
CA ILE A 35 5.93 -14.61 8.35
C ILE A 35 6.97 -13.54 8.68
N ASP A 36 8.25 -13.88 8.52
CA ASP A 36 9.36 -12.95 8.74
C ASP A 36 9.65 -12.07 7.51
N VAL A 37 10.59 -11.14 7.67
CA VAL A 37 10.98 -10.17 6.64
C VAL A 37 11.62 -10.85 5.41
N LEU A 38 12.39 -11.91 5.60
CA LEU A 38 13.02 -12.62 4.49
C LEU A 38 11.97 -13.33 3.63
N GLU A 39 10.97 -13.94 4.26
CA GLU A 39 9.86 -14.58 3.56
C GLU A 39 8.95 -13.55 2.87
N ILE A 40 8.79 -12.34 3.43
CA ILE A 40 8.13 -11.20 2.77
C ILE A 40 8.85 -10.83 1.47
N GLU A 41 10.16 -10.59 1.53
CA GLU A 41 10.96 -10.19 0.37
C GLU A 41 10.99 -11.29 -0.69
N ARG A 42 11.12 -12.55 -0.26
CA ARG A 42 11.06 -13.71 -1.16
C ARG A 42 9.71 -13.81 -1.86
N LYS A 43 8.59 -13.63 -1.15
CA LYS A 43 7.24 -13.62 -1.74
C LYS A 43 7.09 -12.51 -2.78
N ILE A 44 7.56 -11.30 -2.50
CA ILE A 44 7.50 -10.18 -3.45
C ILE A 44 8.36 -10.48 -4.68
N THR A 45 9.58 -10.99 -4.48
CA THR A 45 10.51 -11.30 -5.57
C THR A 45 9.95 -12.37 -6.51
N VAL A 46 9.33 -13.42 -5.98
CA VAL A 46 8.72 -14.49 -6.80
C VAL A 46 7.55 -13.97 -7.66
N LEU A 47 6.85 -12.93 -7.20
CA LEU A 47 5.80 -12.27 -8.00
C LEU A 47 6.35 -11.41 -9.15
N HIS A 48 7.65 -11.14 -9.16
CA HIS A 48 8.32 -10.26 -10.11
C HIS A 48 9.64 -10.87 -10.63
N PRO A 49 9.59 -12.02 -11.34
CA PRO A 49 10.79 -12.80 -11.69
C PRO A 49 11.77 -12.09 -12.64
N VAL A 50 11.29 -11.05 -13.35
CA VAL A 50 12.08 -10.24 -14.30
C VAL A 50 12.31 -8.81 -13.81
N GLY A 51 11.94 -8.52 -12.56
CA GLY A 51 12.06 -7.21 -11.93
C GLY A 51 13.36 -7.01 -11.15
N ASN A 52 13.57 -5.80 -10.64
CA ASN A 52 14.59 -5.53 -9.63
C ASN A 52 14.18 -6.18 -8.30
N LEU A 53 15.15 -6.39 -7.40
CA LEU A 53 14.85 -6.83 -6.04
C LEU A 53 13.94 -5.81 -5.32
N PRO A 54 13.11 -6.24 -4.37
CA PRO A 54 12.30 -5.34 -3.58
C PRO A 54 13.19 -4.35 -2.82
N GLU A 55 13.03 -3.07 -3.09
CA GLU A 55 13.75 -2.01 -2.39
C GLU A 55 12.81 -1.32 -1.38
N PRO A 56 13.26 -1.11 -0.12
CA PRO A 56 12.46 -0.40 0.86
C PRO A 56 12.38 1.09 0.53
N PHE A 57 11.18 1.64 0.62
CA PHE A 57 10.89 3.06 0.48
C PHE A 57 10.25 3.60 1.75
N ASP A 58 10.35 4.91 1.92
CA ASP A 58 9.67 5.62 2.99
C ASP A 58 8.16 5.68 2.72
N LEU A 59 7.36 5.28 3.72
CA LEU A 59 5.91 5.20 3.60
C LEU A 59 5.26 6.58 3.65
N ASP A 60 5.81 7.49 4.43
CA ASP A 60 5.27 8.84 4.60
C ASP A 60 5.49 9.63 3.31
N ASP A 61 6.68 9.53 2.72
CA ASP A 61 6.98 10.10 1.41
C ASP A 61 6.04 9.57 0.33
N PHE A 62 5.71 8.28 0.38
CA PHE A 62 4.73 7.70 -0.54
C PHE A 62 3.34 8.33 -0.39
N PHE A 63 2.79 8.39 0.82
CA PHE A 63 1.47 8.98 1.05
C PHE A 63 1.45 10.49 0.79
N ASN A 64 2.49 11.21 1.19
CA ASN A 64 2.65 12.64 0.91
C ASN A 64 2.69 12.90 -0.60
N LYS A 65 3.40 12.07 -1.37
CA LYS A 65 3.41 12.13 -2.83
C LYS A 65 2.01 11.87 -3.40
N CYS A 66 1.29 10.85 -2.91
CA CYS A 66 -0.08 10.56 -3.36
C CYS A 66 -1.01 11.76 -3.13
N ILE A 67 -1.01 12.30 -1.91
CA ILE A 67 -1.83 13.47 -1.53
C ILE A 67 -1.50 14.67 -2.41
N ARG A 68 -0.21 14.99 -2.58
CA ARG A 68 0.24 16.11 -3.41
C ARG A 68 -0.19 15.93 -4.87
N ASN A 69 0.00 14.74 -5.42
CA ASN A 69 -0.35 14.45 -6.82
C ASN A 69 -1.86 14.59 -7.06
N VAL A 70 -2.68 14.09 -6.14
CA VAL A 70 -4.15 14.26 -6.19
C VAL A 70 -4.53 15.75 -6.19
N MET A 71 -3.91 16.55 -5.31
CA MET A 71 -4.20 17.98 -5.22
C MET A 71 -3.78 18.78 -6.46
N ILE A 72 -2.67 18.39 -7.11
CA ILE A 72 -2.17 19.06 -8.33
C ILE A 72 -2.94 18.59 -9.58
N GLY A 73 -3.33 17.32 -9.63
CA GLY A 73 -3.93 16.69 -10.81
C GLY A 73 -5.34 17.19 -11.17
N GLY A 74 -6.00 17.94 -10.27
CA GLY A 74 -7.26 18.62 -10.58
C GLY A 74 -8.45 17.71 -10.91
N GLY A 75 -8.43 16.45 -10.45
CA GLY A 75 -9.54 15.51 -10.64
C GLY A 75 -10.82 15.92 -9.89
N ASP A 76 -11.89 15.14 -10.01
CA ASP A 76 -13.13 15.43 -9.30
C ASP A 76 -12.95 15.26 -7.78
N ARG A 77 -13.17 16.35 -7.02
CA ARG A 77 -13.10 16.40 -5.55
C ARG A 77 -11.74 15.93 -4.99
N PRO A 78 -10.63 16.57 -5.38
CA PRO A 78 -9.29 16.13 -5.00
C PRO A 78 -9.09 16.17 -3.48
N GLU A 79 -9.78 17.06 -2.76
CA GLU A 79 -9.72 17.17 -1.30
C GLU A 79 -10.28 15.91 -0.62
N LEU A 80 -11.34 15.30 -1.16
CA LEU A 80 -11.92 14.07 -0.60
C LEU A 80 -10.97 12.89 -0.77
N VAL A 81 -10.35 12.75 -1.94
CA VAL A 81 -9.39 11.67 -2.21
C VAL A 81 -8.12 11.87 -1.38
N ALA A 82 -7.62 13.10 -1.28
CA ALA A 82 -6.51 13.45 -0.39
C ALA A 82 -6.84 13.11 1.09
N GLN A 83 -8.07 13.38 1.53
CA GLN A 83 -8.52 13.02 2.87
C GLN A 83 -8.56 11.49 3.07
N GLN A 84 -9.00 10.71 2.08
CA GLN A 84 -8.97 9.25 2.14
C GLN A 84 -7.55 8.72 2.33
N TYR A 85 -6.57 9.27 1.58
CA TYR A 85 -5.16 8.92 1.75
C TYR A 85 -4.64 9.25 3.16
N ARG A 86 -5.01 10.41 3.72
CA ARG A 86 -4.62 10.77 5.10
C ARG A 86 -5.19 9.80 6.13
N ILE A 87 -6.49 9.50 6.05
CA ILE A 87 -7.15 8.56 6.97
C ILE A 87 -6.52 7.16 6.88
N LEU A 88 -6.17 6.72 5.67
CA LEU A 88 -5.49 5.44 5.47
C LEU A 88 -4.09 5.43 6.10
N ALA A 89 -3.29 6.47 5.89
CA ALA A 89 -1.96 6.61 6.50
C ALA A 89 -2.07 6.61 8.03
N ASP A 90 -2.95 7.45 8.60
CA ASP A 90 -3.17 7.55 10.06
C ASP A 90 -3.60 6.21 10.66
N PHE A 91 -4.49 5.48 9.97
CA PHE A 91 -4.89 4.14 10.39
C PHE A 91 -3.70 3.17 10.40
N ILE A 92 -2.87 3.18 9.36
CA ILE A 92 -1.68 2.32 9.29
C ILE A 92 -0.72 2.63 10.44
N HIS A 93 -0.38 3.90 10.67
CA HIS A 93 0.53 4.29 11.76
C HIS A 93 -0.02 3.92 13.14
N SER A 94 -1.32 4.10 13.36
CA SER A 94 -1.93 3.85 14.67
C SER A 94 -2.17 2.37 14.98
N ASN A 95 -2.14 1.48 13.97
CA ASN A 95 -2.57 0.09 14.13
C ASN A 95 -1.51 -0.94 13.70
N THR A 96 -0.30 -0.50 13.36
CA THR A 96 0.81 -1.39 13.00
C THR A 96 2.02 -1.14 13.87
N LYS A 97 2.70 -2.22 14.25
CA LYS A 97 3.97 -2.18 14.97
C LYS A 97 5.10 -1.73 14.05
N LYS A 98 5.03 -2.17 12.80
CA LYS A 98 6.00 -1.84 11.74
C LYS A 98 5.29 -1.83 10.40
N SER A 99 5.61 -0.83 9.59
CA SER A 99 5.23 -0.76 8.19
C SER A 99 6.50 -0.65 7.31
N ILE A 100 6.47 -1.29 6.15
CA ILE A 100 7.57 -1.25 5.18
C ILE A 100 6.94 -1.14 3.79
N LEU A 101 7.37 -0.17 2.99
CA LEU A 101 6.97 -0.08 1.59
C LEU A 101 8.03 -0.72 0.71
N TYR A 102 7.64 -1.62 -0.18
CA TYR A 102 8.50 -2.16 -1.22
C TYR A 102 8.00 -1.77 -2.60
N ARG A 103 8.93 -1.44 -3.49
CA ARG A 103 8.68 -1.33 -4.95
C ARG A 103 9.47 -2.42 -5.66
N CYS A 104 8.83 -3.08 -6.64
CA CYS A 104 9.46 -4.17 -7.37
C CYS A 104 8.88 -4.25 -8.79
N GLY A 105 9.73 -4.33 -9.80
CA GLY A 105 9.36 -4.28 -11.22
C GLY A 105 10.08 -3.15 -11.97
N LYS A 106 9.79 -3.01 -13.28
CA LYS A 106 10.36 -1.93 -14.13
C LYS A 106 9.27 -1.13 -14.84
N ILE A 107 8.45 -1.79 -15.66
CA ILE A 107 7.35 -1.15 -16.39
C ILE A 107 6.05 -1.24 -15.56
N GLN A 108 5.71 -2.45 -15.12
CA GLN A 108 4.66 -2.68 -14.14
C GLN A 108 5.32 -2.85 -12.77
N VAL A 109 5.38 -1.75 -12.02
CA VAL A 109 6.00 -1.74 -10.71
C VAL A 109 4.95 -2.07 -9.66
N GLY A 110 5.09 -3.22 -9.02
CA GLY A 110 4.30 -3.59 -7.86
C GLY A 110 4.71 -2.76 -6.64
N ILE A 111 3.73 -2.14 -6.00
CA ILE A 111 3.87 -1.40 -4.76
C ILE A 111 3.25 -2.25 -3.65
N TYR A 112 4.05 -2.57 -2.65
CA TYR A 112 3.66 -3.43 -1.53
C TYR A 112 3.89 -2.71 -0.21
N ILE A 113 2.83 -2.22 0.41
CA ILE A 113 2.88 -1.67 1.77
C ILE A 113 2.64 -2.84 2.73
N VAL A 114 3.72 -3.34 3.33
CA VAL A 114 3.72 -4.44 4.27
C VAL A 114 3.45 -3.91 5.67
N LEU A 115 2.43 -4.46 6.32
CA LEU A 115 1.87 -4.00 7.59
C LEU A 115 1.97 -5.13 8.62
N ILE A 116 2.83 -4.97 9.62
CA ILE A 116 3.04 -5.93 10.70
C ILE A 116 2.30 -5.43 11.93
N THR A 117 1.28 -6.17 12.38
CA THR A 117 0.52 -5.82 13.59
C THR A 117 1.28 -6.18 14.87
N GLU A 118 0.82 -5.68 16.02
CA GLU A 118 1.38 -6.04 17.34
C GLU A 118 1.36 -7.56 17.61
N GLU A 119 0.39 -8.28 17.04
CA GLU A 119 0.29 -9.74 17.13
C GLU A 119 1.26 -10.49 16.19
N GLY A 120 2.08 -9.76 15.42
CA GLY A 120 3.00 -10.29 14.41
C GLY A 120 2.31 -10.78 13.13
N LYS A 121 1.04 -10.41 12.91
CA LYS A 121 0.35 -10.73 11.64
C LYS A 121 0.76 -9.74 10.57
N VAL A 122 1.00 -10.27 9.37
CA VAL A 122 1.40 -9.53 8.19
C VAL A 122 0.19 -9.38 7.26
N PHE A 123 -0.20 -8.14 7.04
CA PHE A 123 -1.11 -7.72 5.98
C PHE A 123 -0.33 -6.94 4.94
N VAL A 124 -0.79 -6.97 3.69
CA VAL A 124 -0.15 -6.21 2.61
C VAL A 124 -1.19 -5.44 1.85
N LEU A 125 -0.96 -4.15 1.70
CA LEU A 125 -1.71 -3.32 0.77
C LEU A 125 -0.91 -3.24 -0.53
N LYS A 126 -1.45 -3.85 -1.58
CA LYS A 126 -0.80 -3.94 -2.89
C LYS A 126 -1.47 -2.99 -3.88
N THR A 127 -0.69 -2.29 -4.68
CA THR A 127 -1.17 -1.64 -5.91
C THR A 127 -0.11 -1.73 -7.00
N THR A 128 -0.40 -1.18 -8.17
CA THR A 128 0.50 -1.19 -9.34
C THR A 128 0.73 0.22 -9.85
N SER A 129 1.99 0.54 -10.13
CA SER A 129 2.42 1.73 -10.84
C SER A 129 2.82 1.34 -12.26
N ILE A 130 2.43 2.13 -13.24
CA ILE A 130 2.92 2.02 -14.62
C ILE A 130 3.95 3.13 -14.84
N GLU A 131 5.14 2.73 -15.27
CA GLU A 131 6.30 3.60 -15.46
C GLU A 131 6.91 3.31 -16.85
N THR A 132 7.01 4.34 -17.70
CA THR A 132 7.63 4.26 -19.05
C THR A 132 8.99 4.94 -19.14
#